data_AF-A0A2A4UAC6-F1
#
_entry.id   AF-A0A2A4UAC6-F1
#
_cell.length_a   1.000
_cell.length_b   1.000
_cell.length_c   1.000
_cell.angle_alpha   90.00
_cell.angle_beta   90.00
_cell.angle_gamma   90.00
#
_symmetry.space_group_name_H-M   'P 1'
#
loop_
_entity.id
_entity.type
_entity.pdbx_description
1 polymer ?
#
loop_
_entity_poly.entity_id
_entity_poly.type
_entity_poly.pdbx_seq_one_letter_code
_entity_poly.pdbx_strand_id
1 'polypeptide(L)'
;MEILAYIAVKFLLYFLVAYWAVPMLGIKEERVIRFGLLWGTVRIVVGFVSIFAIGILGMPSALMGFADGPAASFINYLVIFSIVRCFSWYVVFQLFAYKYGLVFNKRTAFWILIGVLSSFAVDYVAVMLGLDNLKFVC
;
A
#
# COMPACT_ATOMS: atom_id res chain seq x y z
N MET A 1 -18.95 8.74 -6.86
CA MET A 1 -19.00 8.29 -5.44
C MET A 1 -18.11 7.08 -5.19
N GLU A 2 -18.05 6.12 -6.11
CA GLU A 2 -17.25 4.88 -5.99
C GLU A 2 -15.74 5.12 -5.76
N ILE A 3 -15.14 6.10 -6.45
CA ILE A 3 -13.74 6.49 -6.26
C ILE A 3 -13.46 6.98 -4.82
N LEU A 4 -14.32 7.85 -4.29
CA LEU A 4 -14.18 8.39 -2.94
C LEU A 4 -14.37 7.31 -1.87
N ALA A 5 -15.35 6.41 -2.08
CA ALA A 5 -15.56 5.26 -1.21
C ALA A 5 -14.35 4.31 -1.22
N TYR A 6 -13.78 4.04 -2.40
CA TYR A 6 -12.56 3.24 -2.54
C TYR A 6 -11.38 3.86 -1.78
N ILE A 7 -11.13 5.16 -1.96
CA ILE A 7 -10.06 5.88 -1.26
C ILE A 7 -10.29 5.84 0.26
N ALA A 8 -11.52 6.03 0.72
CA ALA A 8 -11.85 5.97 2.14
C ALA A 8 -11.61 4.57 2.73
N VAL A 9 -12.06 3.51 2.07
CA VAL A 9 -11.81 2.11 2.50
C VAL A 9 -10.31 1.82 2.53
N LYS A 10 -9.57 2.26 1.51
CA LYS A 10 -8.12 2.08 1.42
C LYS A 10 -7.38 2.81 2.55
N PHE A 11 -7.77 4.06 2.83
CA PHE A 11 -7.24 4.83 3.94
C PHE A 11 -7.53 4.15 5.28
N LEU A 12 -8.76 3.69 5.52
CA LEU A 12 -9.12 2.98 6.75
C LEU A 12 -8.27 1.73 6.96
N LEU A 13 -8.04 0.96 5.89
CA LEU A 13 -7.22 -0.23 5.92
C LEU A 13 -5.75 0.10 6.26
N TYR A 14 -5.17 1.13 5.65
CA TYR A 14 -3.81 1.58 5.98
C TYR A 14 -3.70 2.19 7.36
N PHE A 15 -4.72 2.95 7.81
CA PHE A 15 -4.84 3.44 9.16
C PHE A 15 -4.78 2.28 10.16
N LEU A 16 -5.56 1.21 9.92
CA LEU A 16 -5.56 0.03 10.79
C LEU A 16 -4.21 -0.67 10.81
N VAL A 17 -3.60 -0.92 9.64
CA VAL A 17 -2.27 -1.54 9.56
C VAL A 17 -1.21 -0.70 10.31
N ALA A 18 -1.27 0.62 10.18
CA ALA A 18 -0.38 1.54 10.89
C ALA A 18 -0.68 1.62 12.40
N TYR A 19 -1.95 1.59 12.79
CA TYR A 19 -2.38 1.54 14.18
C TYR A 19 -1.83 0.30 14.87
N TRP A 20 -1.93 -0.86 14.23
CA TRP A 20 -1.37 -2.13 14.72
C TRP A 20 0.17 -2.16 14.72
N ALA A 21 0.83 -1.29 13.98
CA ALA A 21 2.29 -1.17 14.01
C ALA A 21 2.82 -0.76 15.39
N VAL A 22 2.06 0.04 16.13
CA VAL A 22 2.48 0.57 17.44
C VAL A 22 2.75 -0.55 18.45
N PRO A 23 1.78 -1.42 18.79
CA PRO A 23 2.05 -2.53 19.71
C PRO A 23 3.01 -3.56 19.10
N MET A 24 2.98 -3.77 17.78
CA MET A 24 3.76 -4.80 17.10
C MET A 24 5.26 -4.48 17.01
N LEU A 25 5.59 -3.22 16.76
CA LEU A 25 6.97 -2.73 16.63
C LEU A 25 7.50 -2.09 17.92
N GLY A 26 6.67 -2.00 18.97
CA GLY A 26 7.06 -1.44 20.26
C GLY A 26 7.25 0.08 20.24
N ILE A 27 6.48 0.78 19.40
CA ILE A 27 6.56 2.24 19.26
C ILE A 27 5.97 2.88 20.51
N LYS A 28 6.77 3.73 21.18
CA LYS A 28 6.31 4.50 22.34
C LYS A 28 5.65 5.78 21.85
N GLU A 29 4.34 5.71 21.61
CA GLU A 29 3.54 6.84 21.15
C GLU A 29 2.29 6.98 22.02
N GLU A 30 2.15 8.14 22.68
CA GLU A 30 1.02 8.41 23.59
C GLU A 30 -0.31 8.54 22.85
N ARG A 31 -0.26 8.96 21.57
CA ARG A 31 -1.44 9.19 20.73
C ARG A 31 -1.47 8.25 19.52
N VAL A 32 -1.71 6.96 19.77
CA VAL A 32 -1.77 5.88 18.76
C VAL A 32 -2.68 6.20 17.57
N ILE A 33 -3.84 6.83 17.81
CA ILE A 33 -4.77 7.24 16.75
C ILE A 33 -4.13 8.29 15.83
N ARG A 34 -3.48 9.31 16.41
CA ARG A 34 -2.78 10.36 15.64
C ARG A 34 -1.68 9.76 14.77
N PHE A 35 -1.00 8.75 15.31
CA PHE A 35 0.05 8.02 14.59
C PHE A 35 -0.51 7.22 13.42
N GLY A 36 -1.58 6.45 13.64
CA GLY A 36 -2.27 5.74 12.56
C GLY A 36 -2.75 6.69 11.46
N LEU A 37 -3.31 7.86 11.83
CA LEU A 37 -3.77 8.86 10.87
C LEU A 37 -2.60 9.44 10.05
N LEU A 38 -1.51 9.82 10.72
CA LEU A 38 -0.33 10.38 10.06
C LEU A 38 0.29 9.36 9.10
N TRP A 39 0.54 8.15 9.57
CA TRP A 39 1.16 7.10 8.76
C TRP A 39 0.24 6.66 7.61
N GLY A 40 -1.05 6.45 7.86
CA GLY A 40 -2.03 6.17 6.82
C GLY A 40 -2.07 7.26 5.74
N THR A 41 -1.98 8.53 6.14
CA THR A 41 -1.92 9.68 5.21
C THR A 41 -0.62 9.66 4.38
N VAL A 42 0.54 9.49 5.03
CA VAL A 42 1.83 9.37 4.33
C VAL A 42 1.79 8.23 3.32
N ARG A 43 1.16 7.11 3.68
CA ARG A 43 1.04 5.95 2.78
C ARG A 43 0.25 6.30 1.52
N ILE A 44 -0.89 6.96 1.67
CA ILE A 44 -1.72 7.41 0.54
C ILE A 44 -0.93 8.40 -0.34
N VAL A 45 -0.21 9.35 0.27
CA VAL A 45 0.60 10.31 -0.49
C VAL A 45 1.71 9.63 -1.29
N VAL A 46 2.43 8.68 -0.67
CA VAL A 46 3.45 7.87 -1.36
C VAL A 46 2.84 7.10 -2.53
N GLY A 47 1.59 6.63 -2.40
CA GLY A 47 0.91 5.96 -3.49
C GLY A 47 0.51 6.87 -4.64
N PHE A 48 0.00 8.07 -4.37
CA PHE A 48 -0.22 9.08 -5.40
C PHE A 48 1.07 9.41 -6.16
N VAL A 49 2.19 9.61 -5.47
CA VAL A 49 3.50 9.84 -6.11
C VAL A 49 3.93 8.65 -6.96
N SER A 50 3.67 7.43 -6.50
CA SER A 50 4.00 6.20 -7.22
C SER A 50 3.23 6.09 -8.54
N ILE A 51 1.98 6.57 -8.62
CA ILE A 51 1.22 6.63 -9.89
C ILE A 51 1.93 7.51 -10.91
N PHE A 52 2.36 8.71 -10.50
CA PHE A 52 3.07 9.62 -11.40
C PHE A 52 4.38 9.00 -11.89
N ALA A 53 5.15 8.37 -11.00
CA ALA A 53 6.39 7.70 -11.36
C ALA A 53 6.16 6.52 -12.34
N ILE A 54 5.16 5.67 -12.08
CA ILE A 54 4.81 4.52 -12.93
C ILE A 54 4.24 4.99 -14.28
N GLY A 55 3.45 6.07 -14.28
CA GLY A 55 2.91 6.70 -15.49
C GLY A 55 4.00 7.31 -16.36
N ILE A 56 5.01 7.96 -15.77
CA ILE A 56 6.19 8.51 -16.49
C ILE A 56 7.06 7.38 -17.05
N LEU A 57 7.21 6.26 -16.34
CA LEU A 57 7.98 5.10 -16.79
C LEU A 57 7.29 4.27 -17.89
N GLY A 58 6.11 4.68 -18.37
CA GLY A 58 5.44 4.04 -19.51
C GLY A 58 4.95 2.61 -19.25
N MET A 59 4.83 2.18 -18.00
CA MET A 59 4.37 0.84 -17.65
C MET A 59 2.87 0.53 -17.86
N PRO A 60 1.91 1.47 -17.98
CA PRO A 60 0.50 1.11 -17.97
C PRO A 60 -0.11 1.04 -19.37
N SER A 61 -0.09 -0.16 -19.96
CA SER A 61 -1.11 -0.73 -20.89
C SER A 61 -0.57 -1.96 -21.64
N ALA A 62 0.72 -1.97 -21.99
CA ALA A 62 1.32 -3.02 -22.82
C ALA A 62 1.50 -4.39 -22.12
N LEU A 63 1.59 -4.43 -20.78
CA LEU A 63 1.73 -5.68 -20.02
C LEU A 63 0.39 -6.33 -19.60
N MET A 64 -0.75 -5.64 -19.77
CA MET A 64 -2.07 -6.10 -19.31
C MET A 64 -3.00 -6.55 -20.44
N GLY A 65 -2.59 -6.41 -21.70
CA GLY A 65 -3.38 -6.80 -22.87
C GLY A 65 -3.41 -8.31 -23.19
N PHE A 66 -2.84 -9.18 -22.34
CA PHE A 66 -2.62 -10.60 -22.65
C PHE A 66 -3.28 -11.59 -21.68
N ALA A 67 -4.33 -11.20 -20.94
CA ALA A 67 -4.96 -12.09 -19.97
C ALA A 67 -6.46 -12.26 -20.22
N ASP A 68 -6.89 -13.52 -20.41
CA ASP A 68 -8.28 -13.99 -20.56
C ASP A 68 -9.10 -13.80 -19.26
N GLY A 69 -9.28 -12.56 -18.81
CA GLY A 69 -10.17 -12.17 -17.72
C GLY A 69 -9.51 -11.45 -16.53
N PRO A 70 -10.32 -10.90 -15.59
CA PRO A 70 -9.86 -10.03 -14.51
C PRO A 70 -8.88 -10.72 -13.54
N ALA A 71 -9.06 -12.03 -13.30
CA ALA A 71 -8.22 -12.79 -12.36
C ALA A 71 -6.79 -13.02 -12.88
N ALA A 72 -6.63 -13.37 -14.15
CA ALA A 72 -5.31 -13.59 -14.77
C ALA A 72 -4.54 -12.26 -14.90
N SER A 73 -5.23 -11.15 -15.20
CA SER A 73 -4.66 -9.80 -15.17
C SER A 73 -4.15 -9.41 -13.78
N PHE A 74 -4.87 -9.81 -12.73
CA PHE A 74 -4.45 -9.55 -11.35
C PHE A 74 -3.21 -10.37 -10.93
N ILE A 75 -3.05 -11.61 -11.37
CA ILE A 75 -1.85 -12.42 -11.07
C ILE A 75 -0.60 -11.81 -11.70
N ASN A 76 -0.66 -11.39 -12.96
CA ASN A 76 0.45 -10.70 -13.61
C ASN A 76 0.77 -9.37 -12.90
N TYR A 77 -0.26 -8.65 -12.47
CA TYR A 77 -0.11 -7.46 -11.64
C TYR A 77 0.59 -7.75 -10.31
N LEU A 78 0.21 -8.82 -9.59
CA LEU A 78 0.87 -9.22 -8.34
C LEU A 78 2.36 -9.45 -8.56
N VAL A 79 2.74 -10.23 -9.57
CA VAL A 79 4.14 -10.58 -9.84
C VAL A 79 4.96 -9.33 -10.16
N ILE A 80 4.45 -8.46 -11.03
CA ILE A 80 5.16 -7.26 -11.50
C ILE A 80 5.30 -6.23 -10.37
N PHE A 81 4.25 -6.01 -9.58
CA PHE A 81 4.20 -4.91 -8.62
C PHE A 81 4.59 -5.32 -7.18
N SER A 82 4.81 -6.61 -6.89
CA SER A 82 5.24 -7.06 -5.54
C SER A 82 6.49 -6.37 -5.05
N ILE A 83 7.51 -6.24 -5.89
CA ILE A 83 8.78 -5.60 -5.51
C ILE A 83 8.55 -4.11 -5.20
N VAL A 84 7.81 -3.42 -6.05
CA VAL A 84 7.45 -2.00 -5.87
C VAL A 84 6.63 -1.81 -4.61
N ARG A 85 5.69 -2.71 -4.31
CA ARG A 85 4.87 -2.67 -3.09
C ARG A 85 5.71 -2.86 -1.85
N CYS A 86 6.58 -3.86 -1.82
CA CYS A 86 7.52 -4.08 -0.72
C CYS A 86 8.41 -2.84 -0.51
N PHE A 87 8.96 -2.28 -1.58
CA PHE A 87 9.80 -1.08 -1.50
C PHE A 87 9.01 0.14 -0.99
N SER A 88 7.77 0.33 -1.43
CA SER A 88 6.93 1.43 -0.94
C SER A 88 6.69 1.33 0.57
N TRP A 89 6.35 0.15 1.08
CA TRP A 89 6.14 -0.06 2.52
C TRP A 89 7.44 0.09 3.31
N TYR A 90 8.57 -0.32 2.73
CA TYR A 90 9.88 -0.12 3.32
C TYR A 90 10.28 1.35 3.39
N VAL A 91 10.06 2.14 2.33
CA VAL A 91 10.30 3.60 2.34
C VAL A 91 9.46 4.26 3.42
N VAL A 92 8.19 3.90 3.53
CA VAL A 92 7.34 4.46 4.58
C VAL A 92 7.84 4.03 5.95
N PHE A 93 8.24 2.77 6.17
CA PHE A 93 8.89 2.36 7.42
C PHE A 93 10.11 3.22 7.75
N GLN A 94 11.00 3.49 6.78
CA GLN A 94 12.22 4.26 7.00
C GLN A 94 11.95 5.70 7.45
N LEU A 95 10.90 6.35 6.93
CA LEU A 95 10.50 7.70 7.37
C LEU A 95 10.17 7.75 8.87
N PHE A 96 9.60 6.68 9.41
CA PHE A 96 9.26 6.58 10.83
C PHE A 96 10.40 5.96 11.65
N ALA A 97 11.21 5.09 11.04
CA ALA A 97 12.31 4.42 11.73
C ALA A 97 13.33 5.42 12.29
N TYR A 98 13.67 6.45 11.51
CA TYR A 98 14.58 7.51 11.96
C TYR A 98 14.01 8.26 13.19
N LYS A 99 12.72 8.62 13.14
CA LYS A 99 12.06 9.38 14.20
C LYS A 99 11.88 8.58 15.50
N TYR A 100 11.57 7.29 15.39
CA TYR A 100 11.19 6.43 16.51
C TYR A 100 12.27 5.42 16.90
N GLY A 101 13.48 5.50 16.31
CA GLY A 101 14.59 4.60 16.60
C GLY A 101 14.30 3.13 16.27
N LEU A 102 13.51 2.86 15.23
CA LEU A 102 13.10 1.51 14.87
C LEU A 102 14.21 0.79 14.10
N VAL A 103 14.43 -0.48 14.43
CA VAL A 103 15.41 -1.33 13.76
C VAL A 103 14.69 -2.35 12.87
N PHE A 104 15.17 -2.51 11.65
CA PHE A 104 14.65 -3.52 10.74
C PHE A 104 14.93 -4.93 11.29
N ASN A 105 13.88 -5.67 11.60
CA ASN A 105 13.95 -7.02 12.16
C ASN A 105 12.82 -7.90 11.60
N LYS A 106 12.72 -9.15 12.08
CA LYS A 106 11.68 -10.09 11.63
C LYS A 106 10.25 -9.56 11.85
N ARG A 107 9.99 -8.83 12.95
CA ARG A 107 8.68 -8.22 13.22
C ARG A 107 8.36 -7.12 12.22
N THR A 108 9.35 -6.30 11.88
CA THR A 108 9.24 -5.26 10.84
C THR A 108 8.97 -5.88 9.48
N ALA A 109 9.71 -6.92 9.10
CA ALA A 109 9.49 -7.62 7.83
C ALA A 109 8.08 -8.22 7.75
N PHE A 110 7.60 -8.84 8.84
CA PHE A 110 6.24 -9.37 8.91
C PHE A 110 5.17 -8.27 8.85
N TRP A 111 5.38 -7.13 9.50
CA TRP A 111 4.49 -5.97 9.40
C TRP A 111 4.44 -5.39 7.97
N ILE A 112 5.59 -5.27 7.31
CA ILE A 112 5.66 -4.86 5.89
C ILE A 112 4.89 -5.83 5.01
N LEU A 113 5.04 -7.14 5.24
CA LEU A 113 4.29 -8.17 4.50
C LEU A 113 2.77 -8.00 4.68
N ILE A 114 2.30 -7.76 5.91
CA ILE A 114 0.88 -7.45 6.18
C ILE A 114 0.45 -6.21 5.38
N GLY A 115 1.26 -5.15 5.39
CA GLY A 115 0.99 -3.94 4.60
C GLY A 115 0.88 -4.21 3.10
N VAL A 116 1.79 -5.01 2.55
CA VAL A 116 1.78 -5.41 1.13
C VAL A 116 0.52 -6.22 0.79
N LEU A 117 0.20 -7.25 1.59
CA LEU A 117 -1.00 -8.07 1.40
C LEU A 117 -2.27 -7.24 1.52
N SER A 118 -2.32 -6.31 2.47
CA SER A 118 -3.45 -5.39 2.66
C SER A 118 -3.64 -4.50 1.41
N SER A 119 -2.54 -4.06 0.79
CA SER A 119 -2.59 -3.28 -0.45
C SER A 119 -3.14 -4.12 -1.59
N PHE A 120 -2.67 -5.36 -1.74
CA PHE A 120 -3.17 -6.27 -2.76
C PHE A 120 -4.63 -6.67 -2.57
N ALA A 121 -5.09 -6.86 -1.34
CA ALA A 121 -6.49 -7.14 -1.07
C ALA A 121 -7.39 -5.99 -1.57
N VAL A 122 -6.99 -4.73 -1.31
CA VAL A 122 -7.74 -3.57 -1.78
C VAL A 122 -7.63 -3.40 -3.31
N ASP A 123 -6.47 -3.67 -3.90
CA ASP A 123 -6.30 -3.62 -5.35
C ASP A 123 -7.13 -4.70 -6.07
N TYR A 124 -7.24 -5.90 -5.49
CA TYR A 124 -8.08 -6.98 -6.02
C TYR A 124 -9.55 -6.57 -6.04
N VAL A 125 -10.04 -6.00 -4.93
CA VAL A 125 -11.41 -5.47 -4.86
C VAL A 125 -11.61 -4.37 -5.90
N ALA A 126 -10.63 -3.48 -6.11
CA ALA A 126 -10.71 -2.44 -7.14
C ALA A 126 -10.88 -3.05 -8.55
N VAL A 127 -10.09 -4.08 -8.87
CA VAL A 127 -10.16 -4.77 -10.16
C VAL A 127 -11.50 -5.48 -10.35
N MET A 128 -12.03 -6.13 -9.32
CA MET A 128 -13.33 -6.81 -9.38
C MET A 128 -14.51 -5.83 -9.54
N LEU A 129 -14.33 -4.58 -9.11
CA LEU A 129 -15.32 -3.51 -9.26
C LEU A 129 -15.13 -2.66 -10.54
N GLY A 130 -14.18 -3.01 -11.43
CA GLY A 130 -13.91 -2.23 -12.64
C GLY A 130 -13.28 -0.85 -12.37
N LEU A 131 -12.65 -0.68 -11.20
CA LEU A 131 -11.91 0.51 -10.79
C LEU A 131 -10.40 0.28 -10.96
N ASP A 132 -10.01 -0.41 -12.02
CA ASP A 132 -8.65 -0.88 -12.28
C ASP A 132 -7.66 0.26 -12.52
N ASN A 133 -8.12 1.46 -12.89
CA ASN A 133 -7.27 2.66 -12.93
C ASN A 133 -6.81 3.11 -11.52
N LEU A 134 -7.56 2.76 -10.47
CA LEU A 134 -7.26 3.13 -9.08
C LEU A 134 -6.39 2.12 -8.35
N LYS A 135 -6.09 0.95 -8.95
CA LYS A 135 -5.20 -0.05 -8.34
C LYS A 135 -3.81 0.52 -8.02
N PHE A 136 -3.39 1.54 -8.77
CA PHE A 136 -2.13 2.25 -8.56
C PHE A 136 -2.20 3.38 -7.53
N VAL A 137 -3.41 3.85 -7.15
CA VAL A 137 -3.61 4.81 -6.05
C VAL A 137 -3.30 4.07 -4.76
N CYS A 138 -2.03 4.00 -4.38
CA CYS A 138 -1.61 3.37 -3.14
C CYS A 138 -1.76 4.31 -1.95
#